data_AF-A0A2E9GQU5-F1
#
_entry.id   AF-A0A2E9GQU5-F1
#
_cell.length_a   1.000
_cell.length_b   1.000
_cell.length_c   1.000
_cell.angle_alpha   90.00
_cell.angle_beta   90.00
_cell.angle_gamma   90.00
#
_symmetry.space_group_name_H-M   'P 1'
#
loop_
_entity.id
_entity.type
_entity.pdbx_description
1 polymer ?
#
loop_
_entity_poly.entity_id
_entity_poly.type
_entity_poly.pdbx_seq_one_letter_code
_entity_poly.pdbx_strand_id
1 'polypeptide(L)'
;MGEIHDLGTEFILWVQRFHSPGATSLWKVFTNFGGTYYVGMIPALLWCVDYRTGLRVLAVFTATIVLNTALKEWFAQPRPYQWDFRVDSPGEQGYGLPSGHAQLAVVFWGVIASWVDRVGFWWFAIAMMFLIGFSRVAIAVHFPSDVLLGWALGALTLWLYLRYGSGVEAWLTRYPLAGQVGWALTAGAVVFVFVQLVPGGQSPMNAGAAGLIAGGGLGAAVGLRALSFTGRGSVLQRVLRFTVGMLVMLPLMGAMQRIGMPDGGLGRLVIVVDLAVIGLWLTLGAPWLFEKLRLSVPSNA
;
A
#
# COMPACT_ATOMS: atom_id res chain seq x y z
N MET A 1 13.48 26.82 2.72
CA MET A 1 13.78 25.41 2.42
C MET A 1 15.17 25.04 2.95
N GLY A 2 16.25 25.73 2.57
CA GLY A 2 17.61 25.44 3.06
C GLY A 2 17.71 25.27 4.59
N GLU A 3 17.28 26.26 5.37
CA GLU A 3 17.31 26.18 6.84
C GLU A 3 16.54 24.97 7.43
N ILE A 4 15.42 24.55 6.81
CA ILE A 4 14.64 23.39 7.28
C ILE A 4 15.38 22.09 6.96
N HIS A 5 16.02 22.00 5.79
CA HIS A 5 16.85 20.85 5.43
C HIS A 5 18.10 20.77 6.30
N ASP A 6 18.72 21.90 6.63
CA ASP A 6 19.90 21.95 7.48
C ASP A 6 19.56 21.53 8.91
N LEU A 7 18.45 22.05 9.47
CA LEU A 7 17.93 21.58 10.76
C LEU A 7 17.60 20.08 10.74
N GLY A 8 16.95 19.62 9.67
CA GLY A 8 16.63 18.21 9.48
C GLY A 8 17.88 17.33 9.38
N THR A 9 18.93 17.82 8.74
CA THR A 9 20.23 17.16 8.59
C THR A 9 20.93 17.05 9.94
N GLU A 10 21.01 18.14 10.70
CA GLU A 10 21.61 18.13 12.04
C GLU A 10 20.85 17.19 12.98
N PHE A 11 19.52 17.11 12.87
CA PHE A 11 18.74 16.11 13.60
C PHE A 11 19.09 14.68 13.20
N ILE A 12 19.21 14.39 11.90
CA ILE A 12 19.63 13.07 11.41
C ILE A 12 21.03 12.72 11.94
N LEU A 13 22.00 13.63 11.81
CA LEU A 13 23.36 13.42 12.30
C LEU A 13 23.39 13.19 13.81
N TRP A 14 22.52 13.86 14.58
CA TRP A 14 22.35 13.59 16.01
C TRP A 14 21.81 12.17 16.26
N VAL A 15 20.80 11.71 15.52
CA VAL A 15 20.28 10.33 15.62
C VAL A 15 21.36 9.30 15.29
N GLN A 16 22.22 9.57 14.30
CA GLN A 16 23.31 8.68 13.89
C GLN A 16 24.36 8.45 15.00
N ARG A 17 24.48 9.36 15.98
CA ARG A 17 25.36 9.15 17.15
C ARG A 17 24.96 7.93 17.99
N PHE A 18 23.71 7.49 17.87
CA PHE A 18 23.18 6.32 18.58
C PHE A 18 23.10 5.07 17.68
N HIS A 19 23.70 5.10 16.49
CA HIS A 19 23.73 3.94 15.62
C HIS A 19 24.51 2.79 16.24
N SER A 20 23.95 1.60 16.06
CA SER A 20 24.58 0.32 16.38
C SER A 20 24.00 -0.74 15.44
N PRO A 21 24.69 -1.86 15.20
CA PRO A 21 24.13 -2.94 14.38
C PRO A 21 22.75 -3.40 14.86
N GLY A 22 22.53 -3.43 16.17
CA GLY A 22 21.22 -3.75 16.78
C GLY A 22 20.15 -2.71 16.47
N ALA A 23 20.44 -1.41 16.67
CA ALA A 23 19.51 -0.33 16.35
C ALA A 23 19.16 -0.29 14.85
N THR A 24 20.15 -0.46 13.97
CA THR A 24 19.92 -0.52 12.52
C THR A 24 19.01 -1.68 12.14
N SER A 25 19.20 -2.84 12.75
CA SER A 25 18.34 -4.01 12.52
C SER A 25 16.89 -3.75 12.97
N LEU A 26 16.72 -3.10 14.12
CA LEU A 26 15.41 -2.68 14.62
C LEU A 26 14.71 -1.70 13.65
N TRP A 27 15.41 -0.67 13.18
CA TRP A 27 14.82 0.30 12.25
C TRP A 27 14.49 -0.30 10.88
N LYS A 28 15.25 -1.30 10.43
CA LYS A 28 14.90 -2.09 9.24
C LYS A 28 13.60 -2.87 9.41
N VAL A 29 13.36 -3.45 10.59
CA VAL A 29 12.08 -4.14 10.87
C VAL A 29 10.90 -3.18 10.77
N PHE A 30 10.95 -2.02 11.43
CA PHE A 30 9.87 -1.02 11.33
C PHE A 30 9.72 -0.45 9.92
N THR A 31 10.82 -0.23 9.22
CA THR A 31 10.80 0.11 7.80
C THR A 31 10.03 -0.93 6.98
N ASN A 32 10.27 -2.23 7.20
CA ASN A 32 9.57 -3.28 6.47
C ASN A 32 8.07 -3.31 6.76
N PHE A 33 7.64 -2.98 8.00
CA PHE A 33 6.23 -2.78 8.34
C PHE A 33 5.59 -1.59 7.60
N GLY A 34 6.38 -0.62 7.17
CA GLY A 34 5.95 0.49 6.31
C GLY A 34 6.13 0.25 4.80
N GLY A 35 6.55 -0.93 4.39
CA GLY A 35 6.94 -1.24 3.01
C GLY A 35 6.71 -2.71 2.67
N THR A 36 7.78 -3.51 2.58
CA THR A 36 7.76 -4.88 2.05
C THR A 36 6.76 -5.82 2.74
N TYR A 37 6.51 -5.67 4.04
CA TYR A 37 5.58 -6.55 4.76
C TYR A 37 4.12 -6.35 4.35
N TYR A 38 3.76 -5.24 3.69
CA TYR A 38 2.41 -5.07 3.13
C TYR A 38 2.05 -6.14 2.10
N VAL A 39 3.04 -6.74 1.42
CA VAL A 39 2.86 -7.88 0.49
C VAL A 39 2.25 -9.09 1.21
N GLY A 40 2.51 -9.27 2.50
CA GLY A 40 1.87 -10.32 3.31
C GLY A 40 0.69 -9.81 4.15
N MET A 41 0.78 -8.60 4.69
CA MET A 41 -0.23 -8.06 5.61
C MET A 41 -1.57 -7.76 4.92
N ILE A 42 -1.57 -7.21 3.71
CA ILE A 42 -2.82 -6.94 2.97
C ILE A 42 -3.55 -8.25 2.59
N PRO A 43 -2.88 -9.27 2.01
CA PRO A 43 -3.53 -10.56 1.79
C PRO A 43 -3.96 -11.25 3.08
N ALA A 44 -3.20 -11.14 4.17
CA ALA A 44 -3.62 -11.69 5.46
C ALA A 44 -4.93 -11.05 5.95
N LEU A 45 -5.10 -9.73 5.79
CA LEU A 45 -6.36 -9.07 6.12
C LEU A 45 -7.51 -9.59 5.24
N LEU A 46 -7.31 -9.60 3.92
CA LEU A 46 -8.30 -10.04 2.94
C LEU A 46 -8.74 -11.49 3.15
N TRP A 47 -7.79 -12.39 3.37
CA TRP A 47 -8.02 -13.84 3.31
C TRP A 47 -8.24 -14.48 4.67
N CYS A 48 -7.73 -13.87 5.75
CA CYS A 48 -7.65 -14.51 7.07
C CYS A 48 -8.31 -13.73 8.21
N VAL A 49 -8.70 -12.46 7.98
CA VAL A 49 -9.29 -11.61 9.01
C VAL A 49 -10.70 -11.21 8.60
N ASP A 50 -10.82 -10.26 7.67
CA ASP A 50 -12.10 -9.75 7.18
C ASP A 50 -11.96 -9.26 5.75
N TYR A 51 -12.71 -9.90 4.85
CA TYR A 51 -12.59 -9.67 3.41
C TYR A 51 -12.98 -8.23 3.03
N ARG A 52 -14.06 -7.68 3.61
CA ARG A 52 -14.51 -6.32 3.29
C ARG A 52 -13.52 -5.26 3.79
N THR A 53 -12.99 -5.44 4.99
CA THR A 53 -11.97 -4.55 5.56
C THR A 53 -10.67 -4.65 4.77
N GLY A 54 -10.27 -5.85 4.34
CA GLY A 54 -9.14 -6.03 3.44
C GLY A 54 -9.32 -5.30 2.11
N LEU A 55 -10.52 -5.33 1.51
CA LEU A 55 -10.84 -4.59 0.28
C LEU A 55 -10.74 -3.07 0.48
N ARG A 56 -11.27 -2.57 1.61
CA ARG A 56 -11.17 -1.15 1.99
C ARG A 56 -9.73 -0.71 2.16
N VAL A 57 -8.94 -1.47 2.91
CA VAL A 57 -7.50 -1.21 3.08
C VAL A 57 -6.81 -1.20 1.73
N LEU A 58 -7.01 -2.23 0.88
CA LEU A 58 -6.40 -2.28 -0.45
C LEU A 58 -6.77 -1.06 -1.32
N ALA A 59 -8.03 -0.65 -1.32
CA ALA A 59 -8.50 0.48 -2.11
C ALA A 59 -7.87 1.81 -1.66
N VAL A 60 -7.94 2.13 -0.36
CA VAL A 60 -7.41 3.39 0.18
C VAL A 60 -5.88 3.40 0.11
N PHE A 61 -5.22 2.26 0.38
CA PHE A 61 -3.78 2.10 0.27
C PHE A 61 -3.29 2.36 -1.17
N THR A 62 -3.97 1.79 -2.16
CA THR A 62 -3.60 1.99 -3.58
C THR A 62 -3.82 3.44 -4.02
N ALA A 63 -4.92 4.06 -3.62
CA ALA A 63 -5.15 5.49 -3.87
C ALA A 63 -4.08 6.38 -3.22
N THR A 64 -3.62 6.00 -2.03
CA THR A 64 -2.55 6.70 -1.30
C THR A 64 -1.20 6.59 -2.01
N ILE A 65 -0.87 5.44 -2.60
CA ILE A 65 0.33 5.28 -3.43
C ILE A 65 0.29 6.26 -4.60
N VAL A 66 -0.82 6.31 -5.34
CA VAL A 66 -0.97 7.21 -6.50
C VAL A 66 -0.76 8.67 -6.09
N LEU A 67 -1.39 9.10 -4.99
CA LEU A 67 -1.24 10.46 -4.47
C LEU A 67 0.20 10.74 -4.02
N ASN A 68 0.81 9.83 -3.24
CA ASN A 68 2.17 10.01 -2.74
C ASN A 68 3.17 10.15 -3.88
N THR A 69 3.10 9.26 -4.87
CA THR A 69 3.89 9.31 -6.08
C THR A 69 3.75 10.66 -6.78
N ALA A 70 2.52 11.09 -7.05
CA ALA A 70 2.29 12.32 -7.80
C ALA A 70 2.89 13.54 -7.09
N LEU A 71 2.75 13.59 -5.76
CA LEU A 71 3.35 14.64 -4.94
C LEU A 71 4.88 14.56 -4.91
N LYS A 72 5.46 13.36 -4.91
CA LYS A 72 6.92 13.18 -4.99
C LYS A 72 7.50 13.79 -6.26
N GLU A 73 6.88 13.51 -7.39
CA GLU A 73 7.30 14.08 -8.67
C GLU A 73 7.07 15.59 -8.72
N TRP A 74 5.97 16.08 -8.13
CA TRP A 74 5.68 17.51 -8.07
C TRP A 74 6.70 18.29 -7.22
N PHE A 75 7.03 17.79 -6.02
CA PHE A 75 7.97 18.46 -5.13
C PHE A 75 9.42 18.27 -5.54
N ALA A 76 9.75 17.13 -6.16
CA ALA A 76 11.09 16.78 -6.63
C ALA A 76 12.20 16.99 -5.58
N GLN A 77 11.87 16.83 -4.29
CA GLN A 77 12.79 17.17 -3.21
C GLN A 77 13.93 16.13 -3.10
N PRO A 78 15.20 16.55 -3.03
CA PRO A 78 16.31 15.64 -2.76
C PRO A 78 16.19 15.02 -1.38
N ARG A 79 16.81 13.85 -1.21
CA ARG A 79 16.91 13.15 0.07
C ARG A 79 18.09 13.68 0.91
N PRO A 80 18.13 13.42 2.22
CA PRO A 80 19.18 13.93 3.11
C PRO A 80 20.62 13.67 2.63
N TYR A 81 20.92 12.43 2.21
CA TYR A 81 22.26 12.05 1.72
C TYR A 81 22.62 12.65 0.36
N GLN A 82 21.65 13.21 -0.38
CA GLN A 82 21.89 13.96 -1.62
C GLN A 82 22.10 15.45 -1.33
N TRP A 83 21.63 15.92 -0.18
CA TRP A 83 21.77 17.31 0.28
C TRP A 83 23.09 17.51 1.02
N ASP A 84 23.45 16.60 1.93
CA ASP A 84 24.66 16.67 2.75
C ASP A 84 25.40 15.33 2.77
N PHE A 85 26.67 15.35 2.35
CA PHE A 85 27.54 14.17 2.25
C PHE A 85 27.92 13.58 3.61
N ARG A 86 27.72 14.31 4.72
CA ARG A 86 27.95 13.82 6.09
C ARG A 86 26.92 12.77 6.49
N VAL A 87 25.77 12.71 5.82
CA VAL A 87 24.68 11.80 6.15
C VAL A 87 24.96 10.40 5.61
N ASP A 88 25.22 9.45 6.51
CA ASP A 88 25.35 8.03 6.14
C ASP A 88 23.97 7.40 5.86
N SER A 89 23.77 6.86 4.66
CA SER A 89 22.46 6.36 4.23
C SER A 89 22.60 5.15 3.30
N PRO A 90 21.75 4.12 3.43
CA PRO A 90 21.70 3.01 2.47
C PRO A 90 21.18 3.44 1.09
N GLY A 91 20.69 4.67 0.95
CA GLY A 91 20.08 5.20 -0.25
C GLY A 91 18.66 4.68 -0.48
N GLU A 92 17.86 5.42 -1.25
CA GLU A 92 16.55 4.98 -1.71
C GLU A 92 16.19 5.67 -3.02
N GLN A 93 15.47 4.95 -3.90
CA GLN A 93 15.09 5.47 -5.20
C GLN A 93 14.05 6.61 -5.10
N GLY A 94 14.08 7.52 -6.06
CA GLY A 94 13.13 8.64 -6.20
C GLY A 94 13.23 9.73 -5.12
N TYR A 95 12.32 10.69 -5.19
CA TYR A 95 12.31 11.89 -4.34
C TYR A 95 11.89 11.62 -2.88
N GLY A 96 12.32 12.52 -1.99
CA GLY A 96 12.09 12.45 -0.54
C GLY A 96 10.67 12.83 -0.12
N LEU A 97 10.20 14.01 -0.51
CA LEU A 97 8.94 14.58 0.00
C LEU A 97 7.72 14.16 -0.83
N PRO A 98 6.62 13.66 -0.23
CA PRO A 98 6.45 13.21 1.15
C PRO A 98 6.84 11.74 1.36
N SER A 99 7.14 11.36 2.61
CA SER A 99 7.51 9.98 2.93
C SER A 99 6.33 9.01 2.74
N GLY A 100 6.44 8.12 1.76
CA GLY A 100 5.41 7.11 1.47
C GLY A 100 5.22 6.11 2.60
N HIS A 101 6.28 5.68 3.30
CA HIS A 101 6.18 4.78 4.44
C HIS A 101 5.36 5.39 5.58
N ALA A 102 5.62 6.67 5.91
CA ALA A 102 4.88 7.41 6.93
C ALA A 102 3.40 7.58 6.55
N GLN A 103 3.14 7.97 5.29
CA GLN A 103 1.77 8.16 4.78
C GLN A 103 0.96 6.86 4.76
N LEU A 104 1.54 5.77 4.23
CA LEU A 104 0.89 4.47 4.14
C LEU A 104 0.69 3.83 5.51
N ALA A 105 1.58 4.06 6.48
CA ALA A 105 1.39 3.58 7.85
C ALA A 105 0.12 4.16 8.49
N VAL A 106 -0.15 5.46 8.29
CA VAL A 106 -1.37 6.09 8.82
C VAL A 106 -2.62 5.48 8.19
N VAL A 107 -2.61 5.29 6.87
CA VAL A 107 -3.75 4.72 6.15
C VAL A 107 -3.98 3.27 6.54
N PHE A 108 -2.93 2.43 6.50
CA PHE A 108 -3.04 1.01 6.79
C PHE A 108 -3.50 0.77 8.23
N TRP A 109 -2.77 1.32 9.22
CA TRP A 109 -3.09 1.09 10.63
C TRP A 109 -4.35 1.84 11.07
N GLY A 110 -4.62 3.02 10.50
CA GLY A 110 -5.79 3.83 10.85
C GLY A 110 -7.10 3.22 10.37
N VAL A 111 -7.14 2.67 9.15
CA VAL A 111 -8.32 1.95 8.65
C VAL A 111 -8.60 0.73 9.52
N ILE A 112 -7.57 -0.07 9.85
CA ILE A 112 -7.73 -1.24 10.72
C ILE A 112 -8.18 -0.81 12.12
N ALA A 113 -7.60 0.25 12.68
CA ALA A 113 -7.96 0.72 14.01
C ALA A 113 -9.42 1.21 14.08
N SER A 114 -9.89 1.89 13.04
CA SER A 114 -11.30 2.28 12.91
C SER A 114 -12.25 1.10 12.78
N TRP A 115 -11.80 -0.01 12.18
CA TRP A 115 -12.60 -1.24 12.07
C TRP A 115 -12.62 -2.04 13.37
N VAL A 116 -11.48 -2.13 14.07
CA VAL A 116 -11.39 -2.81 15.38
C VAL A 116 -12.17 -2.02 16.43
N ASP A 117 -12.16 -0.69 16.34
CA ASP A 117 -12.87 0.26 17.20
C ASP A 117 -12.61 0.03 18.71
N ARG A 118 -11.34 -0.17 19.07
CA ARG A 118 -10.90 -0.30 20.46
C ARG A 118 -9.78 0.66 20.78
N VAL A 119 -9.93 1.40 21.87
CA VAL A 119 -8.93 2.39 22.34
C VAL A 119 -7.53 1.79 22.46
N GLY A 120 -7.41 0.57 23.03
CA GLY A 120 -6.11 -0.11 23.14
C GLY A 120 -5.46 -0.39 21.78
N PHE A 121 -6.25 -0.70 20.75
CA PHE A 121 -5.74 -0.91 19.40
C PHE A 121 -5.35 0.41 18.72
N TRP A 122 -6.07 1.50 18.98
CA TRP A 122 -5.67 2.83 18.51
C TRP A 122 -4.29 3.24 19.04
N TRP A 123 -4.00 2.99 20.31
CA TRP A 123 -2.66 3.24 20.86
C TRP A 123 -1.56 2.43 20.17
N PHE A 124 -1.83 1.14 19.93
CA PHE A 124 -0.91 0.30 19.16
C PHE A 124 -0.70 0.82 17.72
N ALA A 125 -1.79 1.20 17.04
CA ALA A 125 -1.75 1.74 15.68
C ALA A 125 -0.94 3.04 15.62
N ILE A 126 -1.17 3.98 16.55
CA ILE A 126 -0.41 5.24 16.64
C ILE A 126 1.07 4.96 16.90
N ALA A 127 1.40 4.01 17.78
CA ALA A 127 2.78 3.61 18.03
C ALA A 127 3.45 3.06 16.76
N MET A 128 2.74 2.22 15.98
CA MET A 128 3.25 1.73 14.69
C MET A 128 3.45 2.87 13.67
N MET A 129 2.50 3.79 13.54
CA MET A 129 2.62 4.95 12.64
C MET A 129 3.85 5.79 12.98
N PHE A 130 4.08 6.04 14.28
CA PHE A 130 5.24 6.77 14.76
C PHE A 130 6.54 6.02 14.49
N LEU A 131 6.63 4.74 14.89
CA LEU A 131 7.85 3.93 14.74
C LEU A 131 8.24 3.73 13.27
N ILE A 132 7.27 3.53 12.38
CA ILE A 132 7.49 3.42 10.94
C ILE A 132 7.96 4.76 10.35
N GLY A 133 7.35 5.88 10.73
CA GLY A 133 7.79 7.19 10.25
C GLY A 133 9.18 7.55 10.77
N PHE A 134 9.42 7.35 12.06
CA PHE A 134 10.71 7.62 12.69
C PHE A 134 11.83 6.73 12.13
N SER A 135 11.55 5.46 11.82
CA SER A 135 12.55 4.57 11.23
C SER A 135 13.14 5.12 9.94
N ARG A 136 12.38 5.93 9.18
CA ARG A 136 12.84 6.58 7.93
C ARG A 136 13.88 7.67 8.16
N VAL A 137 13.70 8.44 9.24
CA VAL A 137 14.69 9.44 9.68
C VAL A 137 15.90 8.73 10.27
N ALA A 138 15.68 7.67 11.06
CA ALA A 138 16.74 6.91 11.71
C ALA A 138 17.68 6.20 10.74
N ILE A 139 17.18 5.74 9.58
CA ILE A 139 18.01 5.21 8.48
C ILE A 139 18.41 6.28 7.45
N ALA A 140 18.13 7.56 7.74
CA ALA A 140 18.58 8.71 6.97
C ALA A 140 18.18 8.71 5.48
N VAL A 141 17.00 8.21 5.14
CA VAL A 141 16.45 8.28 3.77
C VAL A 141 15.42 9.39 3.58
N HIS A 142 14.95 9.99 4.67
CA HIS A 142 13.96 11.07 4.69
C HIS A 142 14.31 12.12 5.74
N PHE A 143 14.01 13.39 5.42
CA PHE A 143 14.02 14.45 6.43
C PHE A 143 12.83 14.28 7.38
N PRO A 144 12.89 14.85 8.61
CA PRO A 144 11.72 14.93 9.50
C PRO A 144 10.51 15.60 8.84
N SER A 145 10.73 16.63 8.01
CA SER A 145 9.67 17.29 7.24
C SER A 145 8.94 16.35 6.28
N ASP A 146 9.67 15.42 5.65
CA ASP A 146 9.08 14.43 4.73
C ASP A 146 8.10 13.50 5.46
N VAL A 147 8.47 13.11 6.68
CA VAL A 147 7.67 12.24 7.55
C VAL A 147 6.46 12.98 8.10
N LEU A 148 6.63 14.23 8.55
CA LEU A 148 5.52 15.07 9.03
C LEU A 148 4.48 15.30 7.93
N LEU A 149 4.91 15.65 6.71
CA LEU A 149 3.99 15.81 5.59
C LEU A 149 3.35 14.47 5.20
N GLY A 150 4.10 13.37 5.24
CA GLY A 150 3.58 12.03 5.02
C GLY A 150 2.46 11.67 6.01
N TRP A 151 2.66 11.91 7.32
CA TRP A 151 1.63 11.69 8.33
C TRP A 151 0.42 12.61 8.12
N ALA A 152 0.62 13.89 7.81
CA ALA A 152 -0.46 14.83 7.57
C ALA A 152 -1.33 14.42 6.37
N LEU A 153 -0.72 14.04 5.26
CA LEU A 153 -1.43 13.55 4.07
C LEU A 153 -2.10 12.19 4.34
N GLY A 154 -1.47 11.32 5.11
CA GLY A 154 -2.05 10.04 5.51
C GLY A 154 -3.29 10.23 6.39
N ALA A 155 -3.22 11.17 7.34
CA ALA A 155 -4.34 11.54 8.19
C ALA A 155 -5.47 12.18 7.40
N LEU A 156 -5.15 13.05 6.41
CA LEU A 156 -6.15 13.60 5.50
C LEU A 156 -6.84 12.51 4.68
N THR A 157 -6.08 11.58 4.10
CA THR A 157 -6.66 10.45 3.35
C THR A 157 -7.53 9.56 4.25
N LEU A 158 -7.06 9.25 5.46
CA LEU A 158 -7.84 8.47 6.43
C LEU A 158 -9.13 9.20 6.80
N TRP A 159 -9.06 10.50 7.09
CA TRP A 159 -10.24 11.31 7.41
C TRP A 159 -11.25 11.34 6.25
N LEU A 160 -10.78 11.55 5.01
CA LEU A 160 -11.64 11.49 3.82
C LEU A 160 -12.33 10.12 3.70
N TYR A 161 -11.59 9.04 3.91
CA TYR A 161 -12.13 7.69 3.90
C TYR A 161 -13.18 7.48 5.00
N LEU A 162 -12.90 7.86 6.24
CA LEU A 162 -13.86 7.70 7.34
C LEU A 162 -15.11 8.57 7.15
N ARG A 163 -14.97 9.75 6.53
CA ARG A 163 -16.07 10.68 6.31
C ARG A 163 -16.98 10.30 5.13
N TYR A 164 -16.40 9.78 4.05
CA TYR A 164 -17.09 9.58 2.77
C TYR A 164 -17.07 8.14 2.25
N GLY A 165 -16.21 7.27 2.77
CA GLY A 165 -16.00 5.91 2.26
C GLY A 165 -17.25 5.05 2.25
N SER A 166 -18.05 5.08 3.33
CA SER A 166 -19.34 4.37 3.38
C SER A 166 -20.35 4.90 2.35
N GLY A 167 -20.34 6.20 2.08
CA GLY A 167 -21.15 6.82 1.04
C GLY A 167 -20.72 6.42 -0.37
N VAL A 168 -19.41 6.36 -0.62
CA VAL A 168 -18.84 5.89 -1.89
C VAL A 168 -19.18 4.41 -2.12
N GLU A 169 -19.01 3.56 -1.10
CA GLU A 169 -19.41 2.15 -1.16
C GLU A 169 -20.89 2.01 -1.47
N ALA A 170 -21.76 2.73 -0.74
CA ALA A 170 -23.20 2.71 -0.97
C ALA A 170 -23.57 3.18 -2.40
N TRP A 171 -22.92 4.23 -2.89
CA TRP A 171 -23.12 4.73 -4.25
C TRP A 171 -22.70 3.71 -5.32
N LEU A 172 -21.53 3.07 -5.17
CA LEU A 172 -21.07 2.01 -6.07
C LEU A 172 -22.04 0.82 -6.09
N THR A 173 -22.62 0.45 -4.95
CA THR A 173 -23.60 -0.66 -4.89
C THR A 173 -24.91 -0.39 -5.62
N ARG A 174 -25.22 0.86 -5.98
CA ARG A 174 -26.42 1.19 -6.77
C ARG A 174 -26.34 0.74 -8.23
N TYR A 175 -25.14 0.59 -8.77
CA TYR A 175 -24.94 0.18 -10.16
C TYR A 175 -25.03 -1.35 -10.33
N PRO A 176 -25.48 -1.85 -11.49
CA PRO A 176 -25.33 -3.26 -11.84
C PRO A 176 -23.85 -3.64 -11.96
N LEU A 177 -23.55 -4.93 -12.02
CA LEU A 177 -22.15 -5.43 -12.03
C LEU A 177 -21.35 -4.79 -13.16
N ALA A 178 -21.93 -4.70 -14.35
CA ALA A 178 -21.32 -4.03 -15.49
C ALA A 178 -20.93 -2.57 -15.21
N GLY A 179 -21.75 -1.83 -14.44
CA GLY A 179 -21.44 -0.46 -14.06
C GLY A 179 -20.32 -0.36 -13.03
N GLN A 180 -20.26 -1.27 -12.05
CA GLN A 180 -19.16 -1.33 -11.08
C GLN A 180 -17.83 -1.68 -11.75
N VAL A 181 -17.84 -2.67 -12.65
CA VAL A 181 -16.68 -3.04 -13.46
C VAL A 181 -16.26 -1.86 -14.34
N GLY A 182 -17.22 -1.17 -14.98
CA GLY A 182 -16.97 0.05 -15.74
C GLY A 182 -16.23 1.10 -14.92
N TRP A 183 -16.71 1.42 -13.72
CA TRP A 183 -16.04 2.36 -12.81
C TRP A 183 -14.63 1.93 -12.41
N ALA A 184 -14.40 0.65 -12.11
CA ALA A 184 -13.07 0.14 -11.78
C ALA A 184 -12.08 0.30 -12.93
N LEU A 185 -12.50 -0.07 -14.15
CA LEU A 185 -11.68 0.07 -15.36
C LEU A 185 -11.42 1.54 -15.70
N THR A 186 -12.45 2.40 -15.61
CA THR A 186 -12.30 3.84 -15.83
C THR A 186 -11.37 4.47 -14.80
N ALA A 187 -11.47 4.12 -13.51
CA ALA A 187 -10.57 4.63 -12.48
C ALA A 187 -9.12 4.21 -12.76
N GLY A 188 -8.89 2.95 -13.12
CA GLY A 188 -7.58 2.48 -13.56
C GLY A 188 -7.05 3.24 -14.78
N ALA A 189 -7.88 3.43 -15.82
CA ALA A 189 -7.50 4.16 -17.02
C ALA A 189 -7.18 5.64 -16.73
N VAL A 190 -7.96 6.31 -15.90
CA VAL A 190 -7.72 7.69 -15.46
C VAL A 190 -6.38 7.80 -14.72
N VAL A 191 -6.11 6.88 -13.78
CA VAL A 191 -4.82 6.85 -13.07
C VAL A 191 -3.67 6.57 -14.04
N PHE A 192 -3.84 5.64 -14.98
CA PHE A 192 -2.81 5.33 -15.98
C PHE A 192 -2.45 6.58 -16.79
N VAL A 193 -3.46 7.27 -17.34
CA VAL A 193 -3.28 8.51 -18.12
C VAL A 193 -2.65 9.59 -17.24
N PHE A 194 -3.19 9.83 -16.05
CA PHE A 194 -2.69 10.83 -15.12
C PHE A 194 -1.19 10.63 -14.82
N VAL A 195 -0.77 9.40 -14.53
CA VAL A 195 0.63 9.06 -14.26
C VAL A 195 1.54 9.30 -15.48
N GLN A 196 1.03 9.19 -16.71
CA GLN A 196 1.81 9.54 -17.90
C GLN A 196 1.98 11.06 -18.08
N LEU A 197 1.02 11.86 -17.60
CA LEU A 197 1.02 13.31 -17.73
C LEU A 197 1.88 14.00 -16.67
N VAL A 198 2.10 13.36 -15.52
CA VAL A 198 2.98 13.88 -14.47
C VAL A 198 4.45 13.73 -14.92
N PRO A 199 5.23 14.82 -15.04
CA PRO A 199 6.66 14.74 -15.34
C PRO A 199 7.36 13.84 -14.32
N GLY A 200 8.19 12.89 -14.76
CA GLY A 200 8.82 11.88 -13.89
C GLY A 200 7.88 10.76 -13.39
N GLY A 201 6.56 10.94 -13.53
CA GLY A 201 5.54 9.96 -13.14
C GLY A 201 5.57 8.66 -13.93
N GLN A 202 6.24 8.61 -15.08
CA GLN A 202 6.30 7.46 -16.00
C GLN A 202 7.10 6.26 -15.48
N SER A 203 7.33 6.16 -14.16
CA SER A 203 7.93 4.96 -13.59
C SER A 203 6.98 3.75 -13.74
N PRO A 204 7.52 2.55 -13.95
CA PRO A 204 6.69 1.36 -14.11
C PRO A 204 5.84 1.03 -12.86
N MET A 205 6.35 1.34 -11.66
CA MET A 205 5.62 1.15 -10.40
C MET A 205 4.35 2.01 -10.33
N ASN A 206 4.43 3.25 -10.81
CA ASN A 206 3.30 4.18 -10.81
C ASN A 206 2.21 3.73 -11.79
N ALA A 207 2.63 3.21 -12.95
CA ALA A 207 1.70 2.60 -13.90
C ALA A 207 1.02 1.36 -13.30
N GLY A 208 1.74 0.54 -12.53
CA GLY A 208 1.19 -0.64 -11.87
C GLY A 208 -0.01 -0.35 -10.95
N ALA A 209 -0.06 0.81 -10.28
CA ALA A 209 -1.19 1.18 -9.44
C ALA A 209 -2.52 1.24 -10.23
N ALA A 210 -2.49 1.67 -11.50
CA ALA A 210 -3.65 1.62 -12.38
C ALA A 210 -4.16 0.18 -12.60
N GLY A 211 -3.24 -0.76 -12.77
CA GLY A 211 -3.52 -2.19 -12.87
C GLY A 211 -4.21 -2.70 -11.61
N LEU A 212 -3.63 -2.41 -10.44
CA LEU A 212 -4.16 -2.85 -9.16
C LEU A 212 -5.57 -2.29 -8.89
N ILE A 213 -5.84 -1.03 -9.26
CA ILE A 213 -7.18 -0.41 -9.18
C ILE A 213 -8.16 -1.13 -10.11
N ALA A 214 -7.79 -1.31 -11.39
CA ALA A 214 -8.66 -1.93 -12.38
C ALA A 214 -8.97 -3.39 -12.04
N GLY A 215 -7.94 -4.20 -11.83
CA GLY A 215 -8.06 -5.63 -11.54
C GLY A 215 -8.61 -5.91 -10.14
N GLY A 216 -8.12 -5.19 -9.12
CA GLY A 216 -8.65 -5.30 -7.76
C GLY A 216 -10.09 -4.83 -7.65
N GLY A 217 -10.46 -3.75 -8.33
CA GLY A 217 -11.84 -3.24 -8.37
C GLY A 217 -12.79 -4.19 -9.11
N LEU A 218 -12.37 -4.74 -10.25
CA LEU A 218 -13.14 -5.76 -10.98
C LEU A 218 -13.35 -6.99 -10.11
N GLY A 219 -12.27 -7.50 -9.51
CA GLY A 219 -12.33 -8.70 -8.66
C GLY A 219 -13.17 -8.48 -7.40
N ALA A 220 -13.10 -7.29 -6.79
CA ALA A 220 -13.98 -6.93 -5.67
C ALA A 220 -15.46 -6.86 -6.07
N ALA A 221 -15.78 -6.25 -7.22
CA ALA A 221 -17.15 -6.11 -7.72
C ALA A 221 -17.81 -7.47 -8.01
N VAL A 222 -17.05 -8.39 -8.61
CA VAL A 222 -17.50 -9.77 -8.85
C VAL A 222 -17.53 -10.56 -7.53
N GLY A 223 -16.45 -10.49 -6.75
CA GLY A 223 -16.26 -11.28 -5.52
C GLY A 223 -17.33 -11.00 -4.47
N LEU A 224 -17.68 -9.73 -4.25
CA LEU A 224 -18.72 -9.34 -3.30
C LEU A 224 -20.14 -9.80 -3.69
N ARG A 225 -20.37 -10.19 -4.95
CA ARG A 225 -21.66 -10.68 -5.45
C ARG A 225 -21.71 -12.19 -5.61
N ALA A 226 -20.62 -12.77 -6.11
CA ALA A 226 -20.57 -14.16 -6.54
C ALA A 226 -20.06 -15.10 -5.43
N LEU A 227 -19.32 -14.59 -4.45
CA LEU A 227 -18.73 -15.40 -3.39
C LEU A 227 -19.50 -15.22 -2.08
N SER A 228 -19.61 -16.32 -1.34
CA SER A 228 -20.07 -16.37 0.05
C SER A 228 -18.91 -16.27 1.06
N PHE A 229 -17.71 -15.95 0.56
CA PHE A 229 -16.46 -16.05 1.28
C PHE A 229 -16.43 -15.13 2.51
N THR A 230 -15.99 -15.70 3.63
CA THR A 230 -15.69 -14.95 4.85
C THR A 230 -14.26 -15.22 5.29
N GLY A 231 -13.60 -14.21 5.87
CA GLY A 231 -12.28 -14.35 6.50
C GLY A 231 -12.31 -15.25 7.75
N ARG A 232 -13.50 -15.64 8.23
CA ARG A 232 -13.69 -16.48 9.42
C ARG A 232 -13.29 -17.93 9.16
N GLY A 233 -13.06 -18.66 10.26
CA GLY A 233 -12.56 -20.04 10.24
C GLY A 233 -11.50 -20.28 11.31
N SER A 234 -11.13 -21.55 11.47
CA SER A 234 -10.10 -21.99 12.42
C SER A 234 -8.72 -21.43 12.08
N VAL A 235 -7.79 -21.47 13.03
CA VAL A 235 -6.39 -21.03 12.81
C VAL A 235 -5.77 -21.80 11.64
N LEU A 236 -5.99 -23.12 11.56
CA LEU A 236 -5.48 -23.94 10.47
C LEU A 236 -6.05 -23.50 9.10
N GLN A 237 -7.36 -23.21 9.02
CA GLN A 237 -7.97 -22.70 7.78
C GLN A 237 -7.36 -21.34 7.37
N ARG A 238 -7.08 -20.45 8.31
CA ARG A 238 -6.42 -19.17 8.03
C ARG A 238 -4.99 -19.39 7.51
N VAL A 239 -4.21 -20.24 8.16
CA VAL A 239 -2.85 -20.58 7.72
C VAL A 239 -2.86 -21.18 6.31
N LEU A 240 -3.73 -22.17 6.06
CA LEU A 240 -3.84 -22.80 4.75
C LEU A 240 -4.26 -21.82 3.65
N ARG A 241 -5.22 -20.93 3.90
CA ARG A 241 -5.60 -19.88 2.94
C ARG A 241 -4.44 -18.96 2.62
N PHE A 242 -3.74 -18.48 3.65
CA PHE A 242 -2.57 -17.63 3.45
C PHE A 242 -1.51 -18.35 2.63
N THR A 243 -1.14 -19.58 2.99
CA THR A 243 -0.14 -20.36 2.27
C THR A 243 -0.54 -20.60 0.81
N VAL A 244 -1.75 -21.11 0.56
CA VAL A 244 -2.23 -21.39 -0.81
C VAL A 244 -2.30 -20.11 -1.64
N GLY A 245 -2.82 -19.02 -1.08
CA GLY A 245 -2.91 -17.73 -1.75
C GLY A 245 -1.53 -17.17 -2.12
N MET A 246 -0.56 -17.27 -1.21
CA MET A 246 0.82 -16.81 -1.43
C MET A 246 1.60 -17.70 -2.40
N LEU A 247 1.34 -19.02 -2.42
CA LEU A 247 1.96 -19.95 -3.37
C LEU A 247 1.66 -19.61 -4.83
N VAL A 248 0.51 -18.98 -5.10
CA VAL A 248 0.16 -18.47 -6.43
C VAL A 248 0.62 -17.02 -6.61
N MET A 249 0.45 -16.18 -5.59
CA MET A 249 0.78 -14.75 -5.67
C MET A 249 2.28 -14.49 -5.89
N LEU A 250 3.17 -15.20 -5.20
CA LEU A 250 4.61 -14.96 -5.30
C LEU A 250 5.17 -15.28 -6.71
N PRO A 251 4.81 -16.41 -7.34
CA PRO A 251 5.16 -16.64 -8.75
C PRO A 251 4.59 -15.59 -9.70
N LEU A 252 3.35 -15.10 -9.49
CA LEU A 252 2.77 -14.04 -10.32
C LEU A 252 3.63 -12.77 -10.23
N MET A 253 3.97 -12.32 -9.02
CA MET A 253 4.86 -11.17 -8.80
C MET A 253 6.25 -11.35 -9.44
N GLY A 254 6.75 -12.59 -9.46
CA GLY A 254 8.06 -12.92 -10.04
C GLY A 254 8.05 -13.20 -11.54
N ALA A 255 6.89 -13.42 -12.16
CA ALA A 255 6.76 -13.80 -13.56
C ALA A 255 7.33 -12.72 -14.48
N MET A 256 7.06 -11.45 -14.15
CA MET A 256 7.57 -10.29 -14.88
C MET A 256 9.10 -10.19 -14.86
N GLN A 257 9.74 -10.50 -13.72
CA GLN A 257 11.20 -10.44 -13.58
C GLN A 257 11.89 -11.47 -14.47
N ARG A 258 11.21 -12.56 -14.83
CA ARG A 258 11.75 -13.66 -15.65
C ARG A 258 11.61 -13.42 -17.15
N ILE A 259 10.64 -12.63 -17.58
CA ILE A 259 10.34 -12.39 -19.00
C ILE A 259 11.26 -11.32 -19.61
N GLY A 260 11.94 -10.53 -18.77
CA GLY A 260 12.71 -9.36 -19.21
C GLY A 260 11.75 -8.22 -19.57
N MET A 261 11.71 -7.17 -18.74
CA MET A 261 10.76 -6.08 -18.98
C MET A 261 11.18 -5.27 -20.21
N PRO A 262 10.30 -5.10 -21.22
CA PRO A 262 10.58 -4.22 -22.33
C PRO A 262 10.76 -2.78 -21.85
N ASP A 263 11.66 -2.02 -22.48
CA ASP A 263 11.80 -0.60 -22.16
C ASP A 263 10.60 0.23 -22.64
N GLY A 264 10.46 1.42 -22.06
CA GLY A 264 9.48 2.42 -22.51
C GLY A 264 8.02 2.06 -22.22
N GLY A 265 7.12 2.45 -23.14
CA GLY A 265 5.67 2.34 -22.93
C GLY A 265 5.16 0.90 -22.82
N LEU A 266 5.78 -0.04 -23.55
CA LEU A 266 5.37 -1.44 -23.53
C LEU A 266 5.62 -2.07 -22.15
N GLY A 267 6.78 -1.83 -21.52
CA GLY A 267 7.05 -2.31 -20.17
C GLY A 267 6.06 -1.80 -19.12
N ARG A 268 5.61 -0.55 -19.27
CA ARG A 268 4.59 0.02 -18.37
C ARG A 268 3.23 -0.67 -18.52
N LEU A 269 2.79 -0.94 -19.75
CA LEU A 269 1.56 -1.68 -20.01
C LEU A 269 1.64 -3.11 -19.46
N VAL A 270 2.79 -3.75 -19.62
CA VAL A 270 3.07 -5.09 -19.10
C VAL A 270 2.93 -5.13 -17.57
N ILE A 271 3.45 -4.13 -16.84
CA ILE A 271 3.25 -4.03 -15.39
C ILE A 271 1.80 -3.70 -15.00
N VAL A 272 1.10 -2.87 -15.76
CA VAL A 272 -0.33 -2.61 -15.54
C VAL A 272 -1.12 -3.91 -15.61
N VAL A 273 -0.85 -4.74 -16.62
CA VAL A 273 -1.51 -6.05 -16.76
C VAL A 273 -1.16 -6.97 -15.61
N ASP A 274 0.10 -7.05 -15.22
CA ASP A 274 0.53 -7.91 -14.11
C ASP A 274 -0.10 -7.53 -12.77
N LEU A 275 -0.09 -6.23 -12.42
CA LEU A 275 -0.73 -5.78 -11.19
C LEU A 275 -2.25 -5.87 -11.26
N ALA A 276 -2.86 -5.82 -12.46
CA ALA A 276 -4.27 -6.14 -12.62
C ALA A 276 -4.56 -7.62 -12.34
N VAL A 277 -3.73 -8.54 -12.83
CA VAL A 277 -3.84 -9.98 -12.53
C VAL A 277 -3.65 -10.23 -11.03
N ILE A 278 -2.67 -9.59 -10.40
CA ILE A 278 -2.47 -9.67 -8.94
C ILE A 278 -3.68 -9.11 -8.20
N GLY A 279 -4.22 -7.96 -8.62
CA GLY A 279 -5.44 -7.38 -8.05
C GLY A 279 -6.64 -8.33 -8.14
N LEU A 280 -6.84 -8.95 -9.30
CA LEU A 280 -7.88 -9.98 -9.51
C LEU A 280 -7.66 -11.20 -8.63
N TRP A 281 -6.41 -11.66 -8.51
CA TRP A 281 -6.06 -12.78 -7.64
C TRP A 281 -6.36 -12.48 -6.16
N LEU A 282 -5.92 -11.32 -5.67
CA LEU A 282 -6.13 -10.87 -4.30
C LEU A 282 -7.60 -10.82 -3.92
N THR A 283 -8.42 -10.27 -4.81
CA THR A 283 -9.81 -9.90 -4.51
C THR A 283 -10.83 -10.93 -4.97
N LEU A 284 -10.55 -11.76 -5.99
CA LEU A 284 -11.50 -12.75 -6.51
C LEU A 284 -10.90 -14.15 -6.58
N GLY A 285 -9.74 -14.31 -7.21
CA GLY A 285 -9.15 -15.61 -7.53
C GLY A 285 -8.85 -16.47 -6.29
N ALA A 286 -8.14 -15.89 -5.31
CA ALA A 286 -7.80 -16.60 -4.09
C ALA A 286 -9.06 -16.89 -3.23
N PRO A 287 -9.95 -15.92 -2.95
CA PRO A 287 -11.23 -16.20 -2.27
C PRO A 287 -12.07 -17.30 -2.92
N TRP A 288 -12.21 -17.28 -4.25
CA TRP A 288 -12.90 -18.33 -5.01
C TRP A 288 -12.26 -19.71 -4.82
N LEU A 289 -10.92 -19.77 -4.89
CA LEU A 289 -10.19 -21.02 -4.68
C LEU A 289 -10.39 -21.55 -3.25
N PHE A 290 -10.40 -20.66 -2.26
CA PHE A 290 -10.63 -21.05 -0.87
C PHE A 290 -12.01 -21.66 -0.64
N GLU A 291 -13.06 -21.14 -1.28
CA GLU A 291 -14.39 -21.75 -1.24
C GLU A 291 -14.39 -23.14 -1.87
N LYS A 292 -13.73 -23.30 -3.04
CA LYS A 292 -13.61 -24.61 -3.72
C LYS A 292 -12.86 -25.63 -2.87
N LEU A 293 -11.82 -25.20 -2.15
CA LEU A 293 -11.05 -26.03 -1.24
C LEU A 293 -11.69 -26.18 0.15
N ARG A 294 -12.88 -25.61 0.39
CA ARG A 294 -13.59 -25.63 1.69
C ARG A 294 -12.75 -25.07 2.85
N LEU A 295 -11.92 -24.07 2.56
CA LEU A 295 -11.08 -23.38 3.54
C LEU A 295 -11.76 -22.16 4.17
N SER A 296 -13.04 -21.92 3.86
CA SER A 296 -13.87 -20.87 4.47
C SER A 296 -15.16 -21.45 5.05
N VAL A 297 -15.64 -20.86 6.14
CA VAL A 297 -16.97 -21.14 6.67
C VAL A 297 -18.00 -20.34 5.87
N PRO A 298 -19.11 -20.95 5.40
CA PRO A 298 -20.17 -20.22 4.73
C PRO A 298 -20.72 -19.09 5.61
N SER A 299 -21.12 -17.98 5.00
CA SER A 299 -21.68 -16.82 5.73
C SER A 299 -22.98 -17.10 6.52
N ASN A 300 -23.63 -18.24 6.27
CA ASN A 300 -24.87 -18.68 6.92
C ASN A 300 -24.68 -19.78 7.99
N ALA A 301 -23.46 -19.99 8.48
CA ALA A 301 -23.15 -20.94 9.56
C ALA A 301 -22.67 -20.22 10.82
#